data_AF-A0A7X9DYE1-F1
#
_entry.id   AF-A0A7X9DYE1-F1
#
_cell.length_a   1.000
_cell.length_b   1.000
_cell.length_c   1.000
_cell.angle_alpha   90.00
_cell.angle_beta   90.00
_cell.angle_gamma   90.00
#
_symmetry.space_group_name_H-M   'P 1'
#
loop_
_entity.id
_entity.type
_entity.pdbx_description
1 polymer ?
#
loop_
_entity_poly.entity_id
_entity_poly.type
_entity_poly.pdbx_seq_one_letter_code
_entity_poly.pdbx_strand_id
1 'polypeptide(L)'
;MSEKKELQVTPKKSIEKSAGEPTRENVSFMPDVDIVEDNENITLYADLPGVTKDNLSIDVQDNVLTLTATVNPLPEHHRLVYREYDVGGFSRRFTLGERIDQAKISAKLENGVLTLNLPKAEEAKPRKIEIVSK
;
A
#
# COMPACT_ATOMS: atom_id res chain seq x y z
N MET A 1 -31.99 58.42 13.56
CA MET A 1 -32.08 57.71 12.27
C MET A 1 -30.70 57.16 11.95
N SER A 2 -30.41 55.91 12.31
CA SER A 2 -29.22 55.18 11.85
C SER A 2 -29.68 53.79 11.45
N GLU A 3 -29.66 53.53 10.15
CA GLU A 3 -30.00 52.24 9.56
C GLU A 3 -28.89 51.23 9.84
N LYS A 4 -29.27 50.08 10.39
CA LYS A 4 -28.41 48.93 10.59
C LYS A 4 -28.46 48.09 9.32
N LYS A 5 -27.39 48.10 8.52
CA LYS A 5 -27.30 47.29 7.30
C LYS A 5 -26.81 45.88 7.66
N GLU A 6 -27.71 44.92 7.59
CA GLU A 6 -27.45 43.51 7.85
C GLU A 6 -26.70 42.89 6.65
N LEU A 7 -25.55 42.26 6.93
CA LEU A 7 -24.76 41.55 5.92
C LEU A 7 -25.44 40.23 5.57
N GLN A 8 -25.94 40.11 4.34
CA GLN A 8 -26.45 38.84 3.80
C GLN A 8 -25.29 37.89 3.51
N VAL A 9 -25.25 36.76 4.23
CA VAL A 9 -24.32 35.66 3.96
C VAL A 9 -24.80 34.91 2.73
N THR A 10 -24.06 35.03 1.62
CA THR A 10 -24.34 34.26 0.40
C THR A 10 -23.85 32.81 0.60
N PRO A 11 -24.67 31.78 0.33
CA PRO A 11 -24.24 30.40 0.49
C PRO A 11 -23.12 30.06 -0.51
N LYS A 12 -22.06 29.42 0.00
CA LYS A 12 -20.88 29.02 -0.76
C LYS A 12 -21.27 28.02 -1.85
N LYS A 13 -21.19 28.43 -3.11
CA LYS A 13 -21.44 27.59 -4.30
C LYS A 13 -20.43 26.44 -4.30
N SER A 14 -20.92 25.19 -4.33
CA SER A 14 -20.07 24.01 -4.42
C SER A 14 -19.30 24.02 -5.74
N ILE A 15 -17.97 24.01 -5.63
CA ILE A 15 -17.08 23.88 -6.78
C ILE A 15 -17.09 22.40 -7.19
N GLU A 16 -17.39 22.12 -8.45
CA GLU A 16 -17.27 20.76 -9.01
C GLU A 16 -15.83 20.28 -8.80
N LYS A 17 -15.69 19.05 -8.26
CA LYS A 17 -14.39 18.44 -7.91
C LYS A 17 -13.52 18.31 -9.17
N SER A 18 -12.73 19.35 -9.45
CA SER A 18 -11.54 19.24 -10.29
C SER A 18 -10.63 18.17 -9.71
N ALA A 19 -9.96 17.41 -10.58
CA ALA A 19 -9.04 16.33 -10.27
C ALA A 19 -7.80 16.81 -9.50
N GLY A 20 -8.01 17.26 -8.25
CA GLY A 20 -6.99 17.42 -7.24
C GLY A 20 -6.70 16.07 -6.58
N GLU A 21 -5.52 15.95 -5.99
CA GLU A 21 -5.04 14.76 -5.27
C GLU A 21 -6.19 14.17 -4.43
N PRO A 22 -6.54 12.89 -4.62
CA PRO A 22 -7.61 12.29 -3.84
C PRO A 22 -7.17 12.26 -2.39
N THR A 23 -7.66 13.22 -1.60
CA THR A 23 -7.56 13.16 -0.14
C THR A 23 -8.44 11.98 0.27
N ARG A 24 -7.83 10.82 0.51
CA ARG A 24 -8.54 9.69 1.11
C ARG A 24 -8.92 10.11 2.53
N GLU A 25 -10.21 10.03 2.87
CA GLU A 25 -10.72 10.46 4.18
C GLU A 25 -10.16 9.64 5.36
N ASN A 26 -9.56 8.47 5.08
CA ASN A 26 -9.05 7.57 6.10
C ASN A 26 -7.55 7.77 6.35
N VAL A 27 -7.16 7.73 7.63
CA VAL A 27 -5.76 7.69 8.07
C VAL A 27 -5.06 6.51 7.38
N SER A 28 -3.96 6.80 6.67
CA SER A 28 -3.16 5.78 6.03
C SER A 28 -1.82 5.60 6.75
N PHE A 29 -1.52 4.36 7.10
CA PHE A 29 -0.27 3.94 7.71
C PHE A 29 0.69 3.37 6.67
N MET A 30 1.97 3.58 6.91
CA MET A 30 3.02 2.88 6.18
C MET A 30 3.35 1.59 6.95
N PRO A 31 3.06 0.40 6.42
CA PRO A 31 3.40 -0.86 7.09
C PRO A 31 4.92 -1.01 7.14
N ASP A 32 5.46 -1.58 8.20
CA ASP A 32 6.87 -1.98 8.28
C ASP A 32 7.13 -3.15 7.34
N VAL A 33 8.32 -3.18 6.73
CA VAL A 33 8.69 -4.23 5.77
C VAL A 33 10.16 -4.62 5.87
N ASP A 34 10.41 -5.89 5.60
CA ASP A 34 11.73 -6.44 5.35
C ASP A 34 11.82 -6.94 3.91
N ILE A 35 12.98 -6.74 3.27
CA ILE A 35 13.22 -7.18 1.90
C ILE A 35 14.51 -7.99 1.90
N VAL A 36 14.43 -9.24 1.45
CA VAL A 36 15.56 -10.16 1.32
C VAL A 36 15.71 -10.60 -0.13
N GLU A 37 16.93 -10.91 -0.54
CA GLU A 37 17.25 -11.31 -1.89
C GLU A 37 18.15 -12.55 -1.86
N ASP A 38 17.81 -13.54 -2.70
CA ASP A 38 18.68 -14.68 -3.02
C ASP A 38 19.00 -14.70 -4.53
N ASN A 39 19.57 -15.78 -5.04
CA ASN A 39 19.94 -15.88 -6.46
C ASN A 39 18.74 -15.94 -7.41
N GLU A 40 17.58 -16.37 -6.91
CA GLU A 40 16.38 -16.65 -7.70
C GLU A 40 15.30 -15.59 -7.51
N ASN A 41 15.14 -15.06 -6.30
CA ASN A 41 13.99 -14.24 -5.93
C ASN A 41 14.39 -13.04 -5.05
N ILE A 42 13.54 -12.03 -5.07
CA ILE A 42 13.42 -11.03 -4.00
C ILE A 42 12.16 -11.39 -3.21
N THR A 43 12.25 -11.46 -1.88
CA THR A 43 11.09 -11.69 -1.01
C THR A 43 10.88 -10.47 -0.12
N LEU A 44 9.65 -9.97 -0.08
CA LEU A 44 9.23 -8.87 0.78
C LEU A 44 8.26 -9.38 1.84
N TYR A 45 8.53 -9.05 3.10
CA TYR A 45 7.65 -9.29 4.24
C TYR A 45 7.06 -7.96 4.69
N ALA A 46 5.74 -7.88 4.87
CA ALA A 46 5.06 -6.68 5.32
C ALA A 46 4.11 -6.99 6.48
N ASP A 47 4.25 -6.22 7.57
CA ASP A 47 3.38 -6.35 8.74
C ASP A 47 2.05 -5.64 8.48
N LEU A 48 0.98 -6.44 8.42
CA LEU A 48 -0.39 -6.06 8.14
C LEU A 48 -1.37 -6.67 9.17
N PRO A 49 -1.19 -6.40 10.48
CA PRO A 49 -2.03 -6.97 11.51
C PRO A 49 -3.49 -6.55 11.33
N GLY A 50 -4.40 -7.53 11.40
CA GLY A 50 -5.85 -7.30 11.29
C GLY A 50 -6.37 -7.10 9.86
N VAL A 51 -5.51 -7.12 8.85
CA VAL A 51 -5.92 -7.11 7.43
C VAL A 51 -6.45 -8.49 7.05
N THR A 52 -7.59 -8.52 6.37
CA THR A 52 -8.13 -9.74 5.75
C THR A 52 -7.76 -9.78 4.27
N LYS A 53 -7.81 -10.97 3.65
CA LYS A 53 -7.54 -11.14 2.22
C LYS A 53 -8.43 -10.25 1.34
N ASP A 54 -9.71 -10.13 1.70
CA ASP A 54 -10.68 -9.36 0.93
C ASP A 54 -10.43 -7.85 0.99
N ASN A 55 -9.71 -7.39 2.01
CA ASN A 55 -9.36 -5.99 2.24
C ASN A 55 -7.92 -5.65 1.80
N LEU A 56 -7.26 -6.53 1.04
CA LEU A 56 -5.89 -6.37 0.58
C LEU A 56 -5.85 -6.32 -0.95
N SER A 57 -5.28 -5.25 -1.51
CA SER A 57 -4.99 -5.10 -2.95
C SER A 57 -3.49 -4.93 -3.18
N ILE A 58 -2.99 -5.65 -4.18
CA ILE A 58 -1.60 -5.60 -4.62
C ILE A 58 -1.61 -5.48 -6.13
N ASP A 59 -1.15 -4.34 -6.62
CA ASP A 59 -1.19 -3.98 -8.03
C ASP A 59 0.19 -3.63 -8.53
N VAL A 60 0.52 -4.01 -9.76
CA VAL A 60 1.77 -3.61 -10.43
C VAL A 60 1.43 -2.85 -11.70
N GLN A 61 1.83 -1.60 -11.77
CA GLN A 61 1.65 -0.73 -12.95
C GLN A 61 2.92 0.08 -13.18
N ASP A 62 3.40 0.15 -14.42
CA ASP A 62 4.61 0.91 -14.79
C ASP A 62 5.83 0.62 -13.89
N ASN A 63 6.06 -0.66 -13.58
CA ASN A 63 7.10 -1.13 -12.65
C ASN A 63 6.93 -0.63 -11.20
N VAL A 64 5.76 -0.15 -10.80
CA VAL A 64 5.45 0.24 -9.43
C VAL A 64 4.51 -0.77 -8.82
N LEU A 65 5.00 -1.50 -7.81
CA LEU A 65 4.18 -2.33 -6.95
C LEU A 65 3.51 -1.45 -5.89
N THR A 66 2.18 -1.46 -5.87
CA THR A 66 1.36 -0.74 -4.92
C THR A 66 0.65 -1.73 -4.01
N LEU A 67 0.97 -1.67 -2.72
CA LEU A 67 0.30 -2.39 -1.66
C LEU A 67 -0.70 -1.45 -1.01
N THR A 68 -1.98 -1.81 -1.01
CA THR A 68 -3.01 -1.11 -0.24
C THR A 68 -3.84 -2.10 0.55
N ALA A 69 -4.12 -1.79 1.81
CA ALA A 69 -4.98 -2.62 2.63
C ALA A 69 -5.85 -1.79 3.57
N THR A 70 -6.93 -2.36 4.09
CA THR A 70 -7.76 -1.75 5.14
C THR A 70 -7.99 -2.73 6.27
N VAL A 71 -7.99 -2.21 7.51
CA VAL A 71 -8.41 -2.98 8.68
C VAL A 71 -9.88 -2.70 8.96
N ASN A 72 -10.64 -3.73 9.32
CA ASN A 72 -12.06 -3.56 9.65
C ASN A 72 -12.23 -2.67 10.88
N PRO A 73 -13.24 -1.77 10.89
CA PRO A 73 -13.52 -0.90 12.01
C PRO A 73 -13.84 -1.70 13.28
N LEU A 74 -13.61 -1.08 14.44
CA LEU A 74 -14.06 -1.65 15.72
C LEU A 74 -15.60 -1.80 15.73
N PRO A 75 -16.14 -2.78 16.49
CA PRO A 75 -17.58 -2.99 16.55
C PRO A 75 -18.36 -1.75 17.03
N GLU A 76 -19.45 -1.42 16.34
CA GLU A 76 -20.22 -0.17 16.56
C GLU A 76 -20.87 -0.07 17.95
N HIS A 77 -21.17 -1.20 18.61
CA HIS A 77 -21.84 -1.22 19.91
C HIS A 77 -20.90 -1.16 21.11
N HIS A 78 -19.61 -0.87 20.90
CA HIS A 78 -18.63 -0.73 21.96
C HIS A 78 -18.23 0.73 22.15
N ARG A 79 -18.13 1.17 23.41
CA ARG A 79 -17.51 2.45 23.74
C ARG A 79 -15.99 2.30 23.71
N LEU A 80 -15.32 3.01 22.81
CA LEU A 80 -13.86 3.08 22.81
C LEU A 80 -13.39 3.75 24.12
N VAL A 81 -12.67 3.00 24.96
CA VAL A 81 -12.10 3.52 26.22
C VAL A 81 -10.65 3.97 26.01
N TYR A 82 -9.89 3.24 25.20
CA TYR A 82 -8.49 3.51 24.92
C TYR A 82 -8.09 2.89 23.57
N ARG A 83 -7.13 3.49 22.87
CA ARG A 83 -6.62 3.03 21.57
C ARG A 83 -5.13 3.39 21.45
N GLU A 84 -4.31 2.41 21.11
CA GLU A 84 -2.86 2.62 20.86
C GLU A 84 -2.53 2.73 19.37
N TYR A 85 -3.23 1.98 18.53
CA TYR A 85 -3.06 2.00 17.07
C TYR A 85 -4.40 2.28 16.39
N ASP A 86 -4.41 3.19 15.41
CA ASP A 86 -5.66 3.58 14.76
C ASP A 86 -6.16 2.53 13.77
N VAL A 87 -7.47 2.50 13.57
CA VAL A 87 -8.05 1.67 12.51
C VAL A 87 -7.96 2.47 11.21
N GLY A 88 -6.99 2.12 10.37
CA GLY A 88 -6.70 2.84 9.14
C GLY A 88 -6.37 1.90 7.99
N GLY A 89 -6.03 2.51 6.86
CA GLY A 89 -5.55 1.78 5.69
C GLY A 89 -4.03 1.67 5.67
N PHE A 90 -3.47 0.56 5.23
CA PHE A 90 -2.05 0.49 4.89
C PHE A 90 -1.86 0.92 3.43
N SER A 91 -0.81 1.69 3.15
CA SER A 91 -0.42 2.00 1.78
C SER A 91 1.09 2.07 1.67
N ARG A 92 1.67 1.27 0.77
CA ARG A 92 3.11 1.32 0.46
C ARG A 92 3.34 1.10 -1.02
N ARG A 93 4.35 1.76 -1.57
CA ARG A 93 4.75 1.64 -2.97
C ARG A 93 6.22 1.31 -3.09
N PHE A 94 6.55 0.45 -4.04
CA PHE A 94 7.90 0.04 -4.35
C PHE A 94 8.12 0.12 -5.85
N THR A 95 9.23 0.70 -6.27
CA THR A 95 9.68 0.61 -7.65
C THR A 95 10.38 -0.73 -7.83
N LEU A 96 9.84 -1.57 -8.72
CA LEU A 96 10.44 -2.82 -9.14
C LEU A 96 11.55 -2.51 -10.16
N GLY A 97 12.72 -3.16 -9.99
CA GLY A 97 13.75 -3.12 -11.01
C GLY A 97 13.35 -3.91 -12.25
N GLU A 98 14.02 -3.66 -13.38
CA GLU A 98 13.80 -4.34 -14.68
C GLU A 98 14.10 -5.86 -14.65
N ARG A 99 14.52 -6.38 -13.50
CA ARG A 99 15.02 -7.73 -13.30
C ARG A 99 13.99 -8.66 -12.63
N ILE A 100 12.73 -8.26 -12.51
CA ILE A 100 11.66 -9.05 -11.90
C ILE A 100 10.71 -9.58 -12.98
N ASP A 101 10.42 -10.88 -12.93
CA ASP A 101 9.39 -11.53 -13.74
C ASP A 101 8.01 -11.27 -13.12
N GLN A 102 7.37 -10.17 -13.53
CA GLN A 102 6.11 -9.69 -12.96
C GLN A 102 4.96 -10.70 -13.12
N ALA A 103 5.00 -11.54 -14.15
CA ALA A 103 3.97 -12.54 -14.41
C ALA A 103 3.96 -13.69 -13.38
N LYS A 104 5.05 -13.85 -12.62
CA LYS A 104 5.22 -14.91 -11.61
C LYS A 104 5.23 -14.39 -10.17
N ILE A 105 4.89 -13.12 -9.95
CA ILE A 105 4.75 -12.58 -8.60
C ILE A 105 3.65 -13.36 -7.87
N SER A 106 3.93 -13.74 -6.62
CA SER A 106 2.96 -14.42 -5.77
C SER A 106 2.90 -13.78 -4.38
N ALA A 107 1.74 -13.88 -3.75
CA ALA A 107 1.44 -13.25 -2.48
C ALA A 107 0.81 -14.26 -1.52
N LYS A 108 1.23 -14.23 -0.25
CA LYS A 108 0.64 -15.02 0.83
C LYS A 108 0.47 -14.15 2.07
N LEU A 109 -0.74 -14.11 2.62
CA LEU A 109 -1.04 -13.44 3.88
C LEU A 109 -1.29 -14.50 4.95
N GLU A 110 -0.47 -14.52 6.00
CA GLU A 110 -0.58 -15.47 7.10
C GLU A 110 -0.23 -14.79 8.43
N ASN A 111 -1.05 -14.99 9.46
CA ASN A 111 -0.82 -14.44 10.81
C ASN A 111 -0.56 -12.92 10.85
N GLY A 112 -1.18 -12.16 9.95
CA GLY A 112 -0.99 -10.71 9.86
C GLY A 112 0.29 -10.28 9.15
N VAL A 113 1.02 -11.19 8.51
CA VAL A 113 2.22 -10.88 7.72
C VAL A 113 1.98 -11.25 6.26
N LEU A 114 2.19 -10.28 5.36
CA LEU A 114 2.18 -10.50 3.92
C LEU A 114 3.58 -10.87 3.45
N THR A 115 3.70 -12.02 2.79
CA THR A 115 4.90 -12.43 2.05
C THR A 115 4.65 -12.25 0.56
N LEU A 116 5.46 -11.44 -0.09
CA LEU A 116 5.51 -11.26 -1.54
C LEU A 116 6.77 -11.91 -2.09
N ASN A 117 6.60 -12.89 -2.97
CA ASN A 117 7.70 -13.49 -3.72
C ASN A 117 7.76 -12.85 -5.10
N LEU A 118 8.92 -12.26 -5.43
CA LEU A 118 9.20 -11.53 -6.66
C LEU A 118 10.35 -12.25 -7.39
N PRO A 119 10.04 -13.21 -8.28
CA PRO A 119 11.07 -13.96 -8.98
C PRO A 119 11.90 -13.07 -9.90
N LYS A 120 13.20 -13.30 -9.95
CA LYS A 120 14.09 -12.63 -10.90
C LYS A 120 13.83 -13.16 -12.32
N ALA A 121 13.86 -12.27 -13.29
CA ALA A 121 13.87 -12.63 -14.71
C ALA A 121 15.07 -13.55 -15.01
N GLU A 122 14.91 -14.52 -15.90
CA GLU A 122 15.98 -15.48 -16.23
C GLU A 122 17.28 -14.79 -16.69
N GLU A 123 17.16 -13.67 -17.40
CA GLU A 123 18.31 -12.87 -17.86
C GLU A 123 19.05 -12.15 -16.72
N ALA A 124 18.36 -11.91 -15.61
CA ALA A 124 18.89 -11.23 -14.43
C ALA A 124 19.59 -12.17 -13.46
N LYS A 125 19.40 -13.48 -13.59
CA LYS A 125 20.05 -14.47 -12.73
C LYS A 125 21.55 -14.49 -12.99
N PRO A 126 22.39 -14.61 -11.94
CA PRO A 126 23.84 -14.64 -12.12
C PRO A 126 24.25 -15.83 -13.00
N ARG A 127 24.99 -15.56 -14.07
CA ARG A 127 25.56 -16.60 -14.93
C ARG A 127 26.91 -17.04 -14.37
N LYS A 128 27.07 -18.34 -14.16
CA LYS A 128 28.38 -18.92 -13.81
C LYS A 128 29.23 -18.97 -15.09
N ILE A 129 30.41 -18.36 -15.05
CA ILE A 129 31.39 -18.47 -16.14
C ILE A 129 32.32 -19.62 -15.80
N GLU A 130 32.32 -20.68 -16.61
CA GLU A 130 33.26 -21.78 -16.47
C GLU A 130 34.63 -21.37 -17.04
N ILE A 131 35.69 -21.61 -16.26
CA ILE A 131 37.06 -21.42 -16.72
C ILE A 131 37.49 -22.71 -17.42
N VAL A 132 37.64 -22.66 -18.74
CA VAL A 132 38.23 -23.75 -19.54
C VAL A 132 39.73 -23.52 -19.65
N SER A 133 40.52 -24.48 -19.14
CA SER A 133 41.96 -24.58 -19.40
C SER A 133 42.22 -25.67 -20.43
N LYS A 134 43.19 -25.42 -21.31
CA LYS A 134 43.70 -26.39 -22.29
C LYS A 134 44.87 -27.17 -21.72
#